data_AF-A0A535JVM6-F1
#
_entry.id   AF-A0A535JVM6-F1
#
_cell.length_a   1.000
_cell.length_b   1.000
_cell.length_c   1.000
_cell.angle_alpha   90.00
_cell.angle_beta   90.00
_cell.angle_gamma   90.00
#
_symmetry.space_group_name_H-M   'P 1'
#
loop_
_entity.id
_entity.type
_entity.pdbx_description
1 polymer ?
#
loop_
_entity_poly.entity_id
_entity_poly.type
_entity_poly.pdbx_seq_one_letter_code
_entity_poly.pdbx_strand_id
1 'polypeptide(L)' 'FGPVDAPVNALGIRRIMFAVEDIDAVVARLLAHGAELIGEVVQYEDTNRIGYIRGPEGIIIGLNEQIG' A
#
# COMPACT_ATOMS: atom_id res chain seq x y z
N PHE A 1 4.00 -20.47 3.97
CA PHE A 1 4.41 -19.53 2.93
C PHE A 1 3.15 -19.16 2.15
N GLY A 2 2.67 -17.93 2.31
CA GLY A 2 1.41 -17.48 1.70
C GLY A 2 1.52 -17.38 0.17
N PRO A 3 0.39 -17.32 -0.56
CA PRO A 3 0.41 -17.23 -2.01
C PRO A 3 1.01 -15.88 -2.43
N VAL A 4 2.20 -15.94 -3.03
CA VAL A 4 3.01 -14.75 -3.43
C VAL A 4 2.32 -13.93 -4.53
N ASP A 5 1.34 -14.49 -5.24
CA ASP A 5 0.66 -13.87 -6.40
C ASP A 5 -0.87 -13.95 -6.35
N ALA A 6 -1.48 -13.97 -5.15
CA ALA A 6 -2.93 -13.90 -5.07
C ALA A 6 -3.44 -12.59 -5.71
N PRO A 7 -4.45 -12.64 -6.60
CA PRO A 7 -5.05 -11.43 -7.13
C PRO A 7 -5.74 -10.70 -6.00
N VAL A 8 -5.88 -9.38 -6.12
CA VAL A 8 -6.47 -8.57 -5.05
C VAL A 8 -7.83 -9.12 -4.65
N ASN A 9 -8.67 -9.57 -5.58
CA ASN A 9 -10.02 -10.10 -5.31
C ASN A 9 -10.07 -11.56 -4.80
N ALA A 10 -8.97 -12.13 -4.29
CA ALA A 10 -8.97 -13.44 -3.66
C ALA A 10 -9.71 -13.46 -2.30
N LEU A 11 -10.28 -14.62 -1.93
CA LEU A 11 -10.89 -14.83 -0.62
C LEU A 11 -9.82 -14.92 0.49
N GLY A 12 -10.07 -14.29 1.63
CA GLY A 12 -9.19 -14.30 2.81
C GLY A 12 -8.79 -12.91 3.30
N ILE A 13 -7.85 -12.85 4.26
CA ILE A 13 -7.28 -11.57 4.73
C ILE A 13 -6.48 -10.96 3.58
N ARG A 14 -6.81 -9.71 3.25
CA ARG A 14 -6.37 -9.09 2.00
C ARG A 14 -5.24 -8.10 2.16
N ARG A 15 -5.23 -7.31 3.24
CA ARG A 15 -4.17 -6.34 3.58
C ARG A 15 -4.36 -5.78 4.99
N ILE A 16 -3.28 -5.22 5.52
CA ILE A 16 -3.29 -4.35 6.70
C ILE A 16 -3.07 -2.92 6.22
N MET A 17 -3.80 -1.95 6.78
CA MET A 17 -3.67 -0.54 6.45
C MET A 17 -2.93 0.20 7.56
N PHE A 18 -1.96 1.03 7.18
CA PHE A 18 -1.15 1.85 8.07
C PHE A 18 -1.43 3.33 7.83
N ALA A 19 -1.62 4.08 8.90
CA ALA A 19 -1.62 5.54 8.85
C ALA A 19 -0.17 6.03 8.78
N VAL A 20 0.12 6.97 7.88
CA VAL A 20 1.45 7.56 7.68
C VAL A 20 1.35 9.08 7.61
N GLU A 21 2.46 9.76 7.92
CA GLU A 21 2.52 11.23 7.90
C GLU A 21 2.86 11.81 6.52
N ASP A 22 3.63 11.09 5.71
CA ASP A 22 4.01 11.50 4.34
C ASP A 22 4.01 10.25 3.45
N ILE A 23 2.97 10.09 2.64
CA ILE A 23 2.80 8.91 1.81
C ILE A 23 3.85 8.83 0.71
N ASP A 24 4.28 9.97 0.15
CA ASP A 24 5.25 9.98 -0.94
C ASP A 24 6.63 9.56 -0.45
N ALA A 25 7.04 10.06 0.72
CA ALA A 25 8.28 9.66 1.36
C ALA A 25 8.28 8.16 1.73
N VAL A 26 7.18 7.65 2.29
CA VAL A 26 7.07 6.22 2.63
C VAL A 26 7.08 5.35 1.38
N VAL A 27 6.32 5.72 0.34
CA VAL A 27 6.29 4.99 -0.94
C VAL A 27 7.69 4.97 -1.55
N ALA A 28 8.36 6.12 -1.65
CA ALA A 28 9.72 6.20 -2.20
C ALA A 28 10.71 5.30 -1.43
N ARG A 29 10.62 5.30 -0.10
CA ARG A 29 11.46 4.42 0.76
C ARG A 29 11.19 2.95 0.48
N LEU A 30 9.91 2.55 0.39
CA LEU A 30 9.54 1.16 0.17
C LEU A 30 9.95 0.67 -1.22
N LEU A 31 9.79 1.50 -2.25
CA LEU A 31 10.26 1.19 -3.61
C LEU A 31 11.79 1.00 -3.64
N ALA A 32 12.55 1.86 -2.93
CA ALA A 32 14.00 1.71 -2.80
C ALA A 32 14.43 0.40 -2.11
N HIS A 33 13.54 -0.22 -1.34
CA HIS A 33 13.75 -1.53 -0.70
C HIS A 33 13.14 -2.72 -1.48
N GLY A 34 12.72 -2.51 -2.73
CA GLY A 34 12.23 -3.57 -3.61
C GLY A 34 10.75 -3.90 -3.46
N ALA A 35 9.97 -3.02 -2.82
CA ALA A 35 8.52 -3.11 -2.86
C ALA A 35 7.98 -2.59 -4.21
N GLU A 36 6.75 -2.95 -4.55
CA GLU A 36 6.09 -2.53 -5.79
C GLU A 36 4.80 -1.76 -5.50
N LEU A 37 4.59 -0.64 -6.18
CA LEU A 37 3.34 0.11 -6.08
C LEU A 37 2.25 -0.59 -6.92
N ILE A 38 1.10 -0.87 -6.30
CA ILE A 38 -0.06 -1.44 -6.98
C ILE A 38 -0.97 -0.28 -7.42
N GLY A 39 -0.91 0.06 -8.71
CA GLY A 39 -1.64 1.20 -9.25
C GLY A 39 -0.93 2.52 -8.94
N GLU A 40 -1.67 3.49 -8.42
CA GLU A 40 -1.20 4.85 -8.12
C GLU A 40 -1.56 5.25 -6.68
N VAL A 41 -0.84 6.22 -6.12
CA VAL A 41 -1.30 6.92 -4.91
C VAL A 41 -2.43 7.86 -5.34
N VAL A 42 -3.61 7.67 -4.75
CA VAL A 42 -4.81 8.44 -5.07
C VAL A 42 -5.21 9.33 -3.91
N GLN A 43 -5.70 10.53 -4.23
CA GLN A 43 -6.34 11.40 -3.25
C GLN A 43 -7.84 11.06 -3.19
N TYR A 44 -8.34 10.84 -1.97
CA TYR A 44 -9.75 10.62 -1.68
C TYR A 44 -10.33 11.87 -1.03
N GLU A 45 -11.20 12.55 -1.80
CA GLU A 45 -11.75 13.87 -1.43
C GLU A 45 -10.62 14.84 -1.03
N ASP A 46 -10.86 15.72 -0.07
CA ASP A 46 -9.85 16.63 0.47
C ASP A 46 -9.33 16.16 1.84
N THR A 47 -9.44 14.85 2.14
CA THR A 47 -9.24 14.32 3.50
C THR A 47 -8.11 13.32 3.61
N ASN A 48 -7.82 12.53 2.56
CA ASN A 48 -6.84 11.45 2.65
C ASN A 48 -6.13 11.20 1.33
N ARG A 49 -4.88 10.73 1.40
CA ARG A 49 -4.16 10.10 0.29
C ARG A 49 -3.96 8.62 0.61
N ILE A 50 -4.24 7.76 -0.36
CA ILE A 50 -4.25 6.31 -0.19
C ILE A 50 -3.41 5.64 -1.28
N GLY A 51 -2.62 4.64 -0.89
CA GLY A 51 -1.82 3.84 -1.80
C GLY A 51 -1.73 2.38 -1.36
N TYR A 52 -1.47 1.48 -2.32
CA TYR A 52 -1.25 0.05 -2.05
C TYR A 52 0.11 -0.39 -2.52
N ILE A 53 0.81 -1.15 -1.69
CA ILE A 53 2.15 -1.65 -1.99
C ILE A 53 2.18 -3.16 -1.80
N ARG A 54 2.86 -3.85 -2.72
CA ARG A 54 3.29 -5.24 -2.58
C ARG A 54 4.70 -5.26 -1.99
N GLY A 55 4.81 -5.76 -0.77
CA GLY A 55 6.08 -5.92 -0.05
C GLY A 55 6.74 -7.28 -0.29
N PRO A 56 7.73 -7.63 0.54
CA PRO A 56 8.35 -8.96 0.52
C PRO A 56 7.30 -10.07 0.64
N GLU A 57 7.57 -11.20 -0.02
CA GLU A 57 6.68 -12.37 -0.04
C GLU A 57 5.27 -12.11 -0.63
N GLY A 58 5.08 -11.01 -1.36
CA GLY A 58 3.81 -10.68 -2.00
C GLY A 58 2.75 -10.12 -1.04
N ILE A 59 3.13 -9.76 0.19
CA ILE A 59 2.21 -9.21 1.18
C ILE A 59 1.72 -7.83 0.71
N ILE A 60 0.41 -7.65 0.70
CA ILE A 60 -0.20 -6.36 0.35
C ILE A 60 -0.41 -5.52 1.60
N ILE A 61 0.09 -4.29 1.58
CA ILE A 61 -0.17 -3.27 2.59
C ILE A 61 -0.89 -2.07 1.98
N GLY A 62 -1.76 -1.44 2.78
CA GLY A 62 -2.35 -0.15 2.47
C GLY A 62 -1.66 0.96 3.25
N LEU A 63 -1.46 2.10 2.62
CA LEU A 63 -0.97 3.33 3.23
C LEU A 63 -2.08 4.37 3.16
N ASN A 64 -2.30 5.09 4.26
CA ASN A 64 -3.24 6.20 4.35
C ASN A 64 -2.56 7.39 5.02
N GLU A 65 -2.47 8.51 4.33
CA GLU A 65 -2.08 9.80 4.90
C GLU A 65 -3.33 10.65 5.03
N GLN A 66 -3.57 11.18 6.23
CA GLN A 66 -4.66 12.12 6.44
C GLN A 66 -4.19 13.52 6.02
N ILE A 67 -4.94 14.16 5.14
CA ILE A 67 -4.70 15.54 4.72
C ILE A 67 -5.48 16.44 5.67
N GLY A 68 -4.78 17.22 6.50
CA GLY A 68 -5.38 18.11 7.49
C GLY A 68 -4.37 18.73 8.45
#